data_AF-X1CRH9-F1
#
_entry.id   AF-X1CRH9-F1
#
_cell.length_a   1.000
_cell.length_b   1.000
_cell.length_c   1.000
_cell.angle_alpha   90.00
_cell.angle_beta   90.00
_cell.angle_gamma   90.00
#
_symmetry.space_group_name_H-M   'P 1'
#
loop_
_entity.id
_entity.type
_entity.pdbx_description
1 polymer ?
#
loop_
_entity_poly.entity_id
_entity_poly.type
_entity_poly.pdbx_seq_one_letter_code
_entity_poly.pdbx_strand_id
1 'polypeptide(L)'
;MDTYRNTSLRSLGVTKTKSDYMAEKKLYDNLYKVIKANSGAIAANDNTLTEIMDLQIPRGYAARIRKVIFRDHSLKEQVDQVFFKTFMALVLDPDDEETYQIPNFTVDHDVLCDAEHEYMRFEEDTTPNGISVVNPRETVYDFDETLDAVTVRNVRFNTQANGIETSDNTSQTRCIVYFTYEKVSMDLYSKLLGIS
;
A
#
# COMPACT_ATOMS: atom_id res chain seq x y z
N MET A 1 -13.53 -19.43 47.92
CA MET A 1 -13.60 -20.17 46.64
C MET A 1 -14.97 -19.87 46.05
N ASP A 2 -15.09 -18.74 45.36
CA ASP A 2 -16.37 -18.33 44.75
C ASP A 2 -16.38 -18.77 43.28
N THR A 3 -17.28 -19.69 42.98
CA THR A 3 -17.55 -20.22 41.66
C THR A 3 -18.37 -19.21 40.87
N TYR A 4 -17.70 -18.44 40.00
CA TYR A 4 -18.38 -17.62 39.00
C TYR A 4 -19.10 -18.54 37.99
N ARG A 5 -20.42 -18.64 38.11
CA ARG A 5 -21.27 -19.29 37.11
C ARG A 5 -21.31 -18.43 35.85
N ASN A 6 -20.61 -18.90 34.82
CA ASN A 6 -20.63 -18.34 33.47
C ASN A 6 -22.04 -18.54 32.87
N THR A 7 -22.96 -17.61 33.13
CA THR A 7 -24.33 -17.66 32.63
C THR A 7 -24.31 -17.09 31.22
N SER A 8 -24.33 -17.94 30.20
CA SER A 8 -24.44 -17.46 28.82
C SER A 8 -25.79 -16.76 28.63
N LEU A 9 -25.78 -15.61 27.92
CA LEU A 9 -26.98 -14.80 27.62
C LEU A 9 -28.11 -15.57 26.93
N ARG A 10 -27.83 -16.75 26.35
CA ARG A 10 -28.86 -17.66 25.82
C ARG A 10 -29.78 -18.22 26.90
N SER A 11 -29.30 -18.35 28.14
CA SER A 11 -30.09 -18.88 29.27
C SER A 11 -31.17 -17.92 29.78
N LEU A 12 -31.14 -16.65 29.35
CA LEU A 12 -32.07 -15.60 29.77
C LEU A 12 -33.17 -15.30 28.72
N GLY A 13 -33.27 -16.08 27.65
CA GLY A 13 -34.32 -15.91 26.62
C GLY A 13 -34.23 -14.59 25.84
N VAL A 14 -33.12 -13.84 25.96
CA VAL A 14 -32.91 -12.61 25.23
C VAL A 14 -32.58 -12.95 23.79
N THR A 15 -33.51 -12.66 22.88
CA THR A 15 -33.32 -12.85 21.45
C THR A 15 -32.51 -11.65 20.94
N LYS A 16 -31.30 -11.88 20.40
CA LYS A 16 -30.45 -10.82 19.84
C LYS A 16 -31.25 -10.04 18.79
N THR A 17 -31.31 -8.72 18.94
CA THR A 17 -31.98 -7.84 18.00
C THR A 17 -31.09 -7.58 16.78
N LYS A 18 -31.68 -7.15 15.65
CA LYS A 18 -30.91 -6.84 14.42
C LYS A 18 -29.81 -5.79 14.66
N SER A 19 -30.01 -4.88 15.62
CA SER A 19 -28.99 -3.92 16.08
C SER A 19 -27.81 -4.58 16.81
N ASP A 20 -28.04 -5.67 17.53
CA ASP A 20 -26.98 -6.42 18.23
C ASP A 20 -26.10 -7.19 17.25
N TYR A 21 -26.69 -7.75 16.18
CA TYR A 21 -25.95 -8.34 15.06
C TYR A 21 -25.14 -7.29 14.29
N MET A 22 -25.69 -6.09 14.10
CA MET A 22 -24.97 -4.96 13.52
C MET A 22 -23.84 -4.50 14.44
N ALA A 23 -24.02 -4.53 15.77
CA ALA A 23 -22.97 -4.18 16.74
C ALA A 23 -21.79 -5.17 16.74
N GLU A 24 -22.06 -6.47 16.60
CA GLU A 24 -21.00 -7.50 16.46
C GLU A 24 -20.21 -7.39 15.14
N LYS A 25 -20.85 -6.94 14.05
CA LYS A 25 -20.19 -6.65 12.76
C LYS A 25 -19.37 -5.33 12.76
N LYS A 26 -19.56 -4.45 13.73
CA LYS A 26 -19.19 -3.02 13.61
C LYS A 26 -17.76 -2.64 14.01
N LEU A 27 -16.97 -3.54 14.62
CA LEU A 27 -15.67 -3.13 15.15
C LEU A 27 -14.54 -3.11 14.11
N TYR A 28 -14.53 -4.08 13.18
CA TYR A 28 -13.47 -4.22 12.18
C TYR A 28 -13.85 -3.66 10.80
N ASP A 29 -15.13 -3.71 10.45
CA ASP A 29 -15.59 -3.32 9.10
C ASP A 29 -15.55 -1.79 8.86
N ASN A 30 -15.62 -0.98 9.92
CA ASN A 30 -15.73 0.48 9.82
C ASN A 30 -14.48 1.26 10.26
N LEU A 31 -13.41 0.57 10.67
CA LEU A 31 -12.20 1.24 11.11
C LEU A 31 -11.21 1.36 9.96
N TYR A 32 -10.99 2.59 9.50
CA TYR A 32 -9.91 2.88 8.57
C TYR A 32 -8.57 2.61 9.26
N LYS A 33 -7.83 1.68 8.68
CA LYS A 33 -6.45 1.38 9.02
C LYS A 33 -5.53 2.01 8.00
N VAL A 34 -4.34 2.36 8.45
CA VAL A 34 -3.30 2.98 7.63
C VAL A 34 -2.00 2.26 7.89
N ILE A 35 -1.36 1.80 6.83
CA ILE A 35 0.03 1.33 6.87
C ILE A 35 0.88 2.26 6.00
N LYS A 36 2.14 2.46 6.41
CA LYS A 36 3.09 3.33 5.72
C LYS A 36 4.38 2.57 5.53
N ALA A 37 4.88 2.57 4.31
CA ALA A 37 6.17 2.03 3.93
C ALA A 37 7.05 3.11 3.33
N ASN A 38 8.35 2.96 3.50
CA ASN A 38 9.37 3.73 2.82
C ASN A 38 10.20 2.75 1.99
N SER A 39 10.62 3.15 0.80
CA SER A 39 11.46 2.34 -0.06
C SER A 39 12.83 2.00 0.53
N GLY A 40 13.27 2.76 1.54
CA GLY A 40 14.69 2.85 1.85
C GLY A 40 15.40 3.79 0.89
N ALA A 41 16.65 4.15 1.22
CA ALA A 41 17.44 5.06 0.41
C ALA A 41 17.78 4.42 -0.95
N ILE A 42 17.49 5.12 -2.04
CA ILE A 42 17.77 4.66 -3.40
C ILE A 42 19.24 4.91 -3.72
N ALA A 43 19.98 3.84 -4.02
CA ALA A 43 21.42 3.82 -4.23
C ALA A 43 21.86 3.64 -5.68
N ALA A 44 23.13 3.95 -5.94
CA ALA A 44 23.79 3.58 -7.20
C ALA A 44 23.73 2.06 -7.38
N ASN A 45 23.06 1.61 -8.44
CA ASN A 45 22.82 0.20 -8.78
C ASN A 45 21.71 -0.51 -8.00
N ASP A 46 20.82 0.22 -7.33
CA ASP A 46 19.59 -0.40 -6.88
C ASP A 46 18.76 -0.85 -8.08
N ASN A 47 18.30 -2.11 -8.02
CA ASN A 47 17.31 -2.63 -8.96
C ASN A 47 15.92 -2.15 -8.50
N THR A 48 14.99 -3.07 -8.26
CA THR A 48 13.74 -2.72 -7.57
C THR A 48 13.93 -2.85 -6.07
N LEU A 49 13.58 -1.79 -5.34
CA LEU A 49 13.43 -1.83 -3.89
C LEU A 49 12.01 -2.27 -3.56
N THR A 50 11.90 -3.23 -2.65
CA THR A 50 10.65 -3.90 -2.32
C THR A 50 10.43 -3.86 -0.82
N GLU A 51 9.27 -3.37 -0.39
CA GLU A 51 8.83 -3.41 1.00
C GLU A 51 7.52 -4.18 1.13
N ILE A 52 7.49 -5.17 2.03
CA ILE A 52 6.31 -6.00 2.30
C ILE A 52 5.55 -5.40 3.48
N MET A 53 4.33 -4.94 3.23
CA MET A 53 3.45 -4.37 4.24
C MET A 53 2.48 -5.42 4.76
N ASP A 54 2.72 -5.88 6.00
CA ASP A 54 1.81 -6.77 6.72
C ASP A 54 0.57 -6.00 7.19
N LEU A 55 -0.57 -6.32 6.59
CA LEU A 55 -1.85 -5.71 6.90
C LEU A 55 -2.50 -6.28 8.18
N GLN A 56 -1.90 -7.28 8.81
CA GLN A 56 -2.36 -7.95 10.02
C GLN A 56 -3.82 -8.41 9.92
N ILE A 57 -4.17 -9.04 8.78
CA ILE A 57 -5.54 -9.41 8.46
C ILE A 57 -6.00 -10.54 9.39
N PRO A 58 -7.11 -10.36 10.14
CA PRO A 58 -7.66 -11.43 10.95
C PRO A 58 -8.18 -12.58 10.09
N ARG A 59 -8.11 -13.82 10.61
CA ARG A 59 -8.64 -15.00 9.89
C ARG A 59 -10.12 -14.82 9.52
N GLY A 60 -10.47 -15.12 8.27
CA GLY A 60 -11.82 -15.00 7.74
C GLY A 60 -12.23 -13.57 7.36
N TYR A 61 -11.27 -12.65 7.28
CA TYR A 61 -11.45 -11.29 6.75
C TYR A 61 -10.55 -11.10 5.52
N ALA A 62 -10.94 -10.16 4.67
CA ALA A 62 -10.09 -9.58 3.63
C ALA A 62 -9.81 -8.12 3.98
N ALA A 63 -8.66 -7.60 3.59
CA ALA A 63 -8.38 -6.17 3.58
C ALA A 63 -8.87 -5.58 2.26
N ARG A 64 -9.75 -4.60 2.34
CA ARG A 64 -10.21 -3.80 1.20
C ARG A 64 -9.43 -2.50 1.17
N ILE A 65 -8.64 -2.31 0.11
CA ILE A 65 -7.88 -1.09 -0.12
C ILE A 65 -8.83 0.03 -0.53
N ARG A 66 -8.69 1.19 0.12
CA ARG A 66 -9.56 2.36 -0.08
C ARG A 66 -8.81 3.51 -0.71
N LYS A 67 -7.54 3.66 -0.36
CA LYS A 67 -6.69 4.72 -0.90
C LYS A 67 -5.23 4.30 -0.86
N VAL A 68 -4.51 4.65 -1.91
CA VAL A 68 -3.07 4.50 -2.00
C VAL A 68 -2.47 5.85 -2.33
N ILE A 69 -1.44 6.25 -1.60
CA ILE A 69 -0.69 7.48 -1.86
C ILE A 69 0.77 7.12 -2.08
N PHE A 70 1.29 7.51 -3.24
CA PHE A 70 2.71 7.50 -3.54
C PHE A 70 3.26 8.91 -3.42
N ARG A 71 4.39 9.06 -2.74
CA ARG A 71 5.00 10.36 -2.53
C ARG A 71 6.52 10.26 -2.51
N ASP A 72 7.16 11.16 -3.25
CA ASP A 72 8.61 11.27 -3.20
C ASP A 72 9.06 11.99 -1.92
N HIS A 73 10.22 11.62 -1.42
CA HIS A 73 10.80 12.16 -0.21
C HIS A 73 12.32 12.34 -0.38
N SER A 74 12.87 13.30 0.36
CA SER A 74 14.33 13.50 0.45
C SER A 74 15.04 13.66 -0.91
N LEU A 75 14.50 14.52 -1.78
CA LEU A 75 15.05 14.77 -3.13
C LEU A 75 16.19 15.80 -3.17
N LYS A 76 16.86 16.05 -2.04
CA LYS A 76 17.80 17.17 -1.88
C LYS A 76 19.01 17.03 -2.79
N GLU A 77 19.50 15.82 -3.00
CA GLU A 77 20.65 15.53 -3.84
C GLU A 77 20.31 15.60 -5.34
N GLN A 78 19.02 15.70 -5.69
CA GLN A 78 18.52 15.66 -7.07
C GLN A 78 18.30 17.06 -7.66
N VAL A 79 18.66 18.12 -6.92
CA VAL A 79 18.38 19.51 -7.28
C VAL A 79 19.08 19.96 -8.56
N ASP A 80 20.25 19.38 -8.86
CA ASP A 80 21.03 19.71 -10.05
C ASP A 80 20.80 18.77 -11.23
N GLN A 81 19.97 17.73 -11.06
CA GLN A 81 19.71 16.75 -12.12
C GLN A 81 18.89 17.34 -13.27
N VAL A 82 19.32 17.08 -14.51
CA VAL A 82 18.60 17.49 -15.72
C VAL A 82 17.28 16.73 -15.85
N PHE A 83 17.33 15.43 -15.55
CA PHE A 83 16.21 14.53 -15.74
C PHE A 83 16.34 13.32 -14.81
N PHE A 84 15.28 12.98 -14.10
CA PHE A 84 15.19 11.71 -13.38
C PHE A 84 13.74 11.24 -13.27
N LYS A 85 13.57 9.93 -13.06
CA LYS A 85 12.26 9.29 -12.90
C LYS A 85 12.25 8.41 -11.66
N THR A 86 11.09 8.35 -11.03
CA THR A 86 10.78 7.33 -10.02
C THR A 86 9.54 6.57 -10.43
N PHE A 87 9.60 5.26 -10.30
CA PHE A 87 8.54 4.31 -10.58
C PHE A 87 8.11 3.69 -9.27
N MET A 88 6.81 3.54 -9.07
CA MET A 88 6.22 2.98 -7.85
C MET A 88 5.07 2.06 -8.24
N ALA A 89 4.92 0.94 -7.54
CA ALA A 89 3.80 0.04 -7.72
C ALA A 89 3.35 -0.57 -6.39
N LEU A 90 2.04 -0.73 -6.23
CA LEU A 90 1.46 -1.52 -5.16
C LEU A 90 0.86 -2.80 -5.76
N VAL A 91 1.37 -3.93 -5.30
CA VAL A 91 0.99 -5.28 -5.74
C VAL A 91 0.22 -5.96 -4.62
N LEU A 92 -0.94 -6.52 -4.95
CA LEU A 92 -1.76 -7.35 -4.09
C LEU A 92 -1.39 -8.80 -4.34
N ASP A 93 -1.37 -9.58 -3.27
CA ASP A 93 -1.27 -11.03 -3.39
C ASP A 93 -0.05 -11.57 -4.15
N PRO A 94 1.18 -11.26 -3.71
CA PRO A 94 2.34 -11.86 -4.33
C PRO A 94 2.39 -13.35 -3.92
N ASP A 95 1.78 -14.23 -4.71
CA ASP A 95 2.06 -15.68 -4.68
C ASP A 95 3.54 -15.95 -5.01
N ASP A 96 4.23 -14.96 -5.59
CA ASP A 96 5.66 -14.96 -5.87
C ASP A 96 6.44 -14.01 -4.96
N GLU A 97 7.05 -14.57 -3.90
CA GLU A 97 8.00 -13.87 -3.03
C GLU A 97 9.29 -13.42 -3.74
N GLU A 98 9.58 -13.97 -4.93
CA GLU A 98 10.82 -13.75 -5.68
C GLU A 98 10.68 -12.74 -6.84
N THR A 99 9.44 -12.42 -7.27
CA THR A 99 9.24 -11.42 -8.34
C THR A 99 9.27 -9.98 -7.79
N TYR A 100 10.46 -9.39 -7.85
CA TYR A 100 10.71 -7.98 -7.53
C TYR A 100 10.57 -7.06 -8.75
N GLN A 101 10.08 -7.53 -9.89
CA GLN A 101 9.99 -6.67 -11.08
C GLN A 101 8.84 -5.67 -10.93
N ILE A 102 9.10 -4.41 -11.27
CA ILE A 102 8.01 -3.46 -11.53
C ILE A 102 7.42 -3.85 -12.90
N PRO A 103 6.11 -4.11 -12.97
CA PRO A 103 5.47 -4.55 -14.20
C PRO A 103 5.76 -3.58 -15.34
N ASN A 104 6.32 -4.11 -16.41
CA ASN A 104 6.72 -3.39 -17.60
C ASN A 104 5.62 -3.53 -18.66
N PHE A 105 4.53 -2.77 -18.56
CA PHE A 105 3.37 -2.74 -19.49
C PHE A 105 2.71 -4.10 -19.83
N THR A 106 3.23 -5.21 -19.31
CA THR A 106 2.60 -6.52 -19.28
C THR A 106 1.49 -6.48 -18.25
N VAL A 107 0.30 -6.92 -18.63
CA VAL A 107 -0.85 -7.07 -17.73
C VAL A 107 -0.46 -8.11 -16.68
N ASP A 108 0.01 -7.63 -15.54
CA ASP A 108 0.25 -8.44 -14.36
C ASP A 108 -1.02 -8.40 -13.51
N HIS A 109 -1.58 -9.57 -13.20
CA HIS A 109 -2.90 -9.71 -12.59
C HIS A 109 -2.93 -9.30 -11.11
N ASP A 110 -1.76 -9.06 -10.53
CA ASP A 110 -1.57 -8.83 -9.11
C ASP A 110 -1.32 -7.34 -8.79
N VAL A 111 -1.20 -6.46 -9.78
CA VAL A 111 -0.89 -5.03 -9.58
C VAL A 111 -2.17 -4.25 -9.35
N LEU A 112 -2.31 -3.61 -8.19
CA LEU A 112 -3.46 -2.76 -7.91
C LEU A 112 -3.34 -1.39 -8.58
N CYS A 113 -2.17 -0.76 -8.44
CA CYS A 113 -1.90 0.56 -9.02
C CYS A 113 -0.39 0.82 -9.08
N ASP A 114 0.00 1.63 -10.05
CA ASP A 114 1.36 2.09 -10.30
C ASP A 114 1.41 3.61 -10.48
N ALA A 115 2.58 4.22 -10.32
CA ALA A 115 2.79 5.64 -10.52
C ALA A 115 4.20 5.90 -11.09
N GLU A 116 4.29 6.92 -11.94
CA GLU A 116 5.54 7.46 -12.45
C GLU A 116 5.63 8.94 -12.09
N HIS A 117 6.70 9.33 -11.39
CA HIS A 117 7.03 10.73 -11.18
C HIS A 117 8.27 11.09 -12.00
N GLU A 118 8.06 11.91 -13.01
CA GLU A 118 9.11 12.41 -13.91
C GLU A 118 9.53 13.82 -13.55
N TYR A 119 10.83 14.05 -13.37
CA TYR A 119 11.39 15.35 -13.07
C TYR A 119 12.24 15.81 -14.25
N MET A 120 11.97 17.02 -14.71
CA MET A 120 12.73 17.66 -15.78
C MET A 120 13.12 19.05 -15.31
N ARG A 121 14.40 19.37 -15.43
CA ARG A 121 14.90 20.72 -15.20
C ARG A 121 14.69 21.54 -16.47
N PHE A 122 13.91 22.61 -16.35
CA PHE A 122 13.80 23.63 -17.38
C PHE A 122 14.86 24.70 -17.08
N GLU A 123 15.97 24.70 -17.81
CA GLU A 123 16.93 25.81 -17.75
C GLU A 123 16.60 26.85 -18.84
N GLU A 124 16.65 28.12 -18.46
CA GLU A 124 16.87 29.23 -19.39
C GLU A 124 18.38 29.52 -19.36
N ASP A 125 19.02 29.46 -20.52
CA ASP A 125 20.46 29.30 -20.82
C ASP A 125 21.40 30.44 -20.32
N THR A 126 21.08 31.15 -19.24
CA THR A 126 21.75 32.42 -18.88
C THR A 126 22.27 32.57 -17.46
N THR A 127 22.09 31.60 -16.56
CA THR A 127 22.72 31.65 -15.23
C THR A 127 23.31 30.30 -14.81
N PRO A 128 24.65 30.20 -14.61
CA PRO A 128 25.25 29.04 -13.97
C PRO A 128 24.73 28.98 -12.53
N ASN A 129 23.97 27.94 -12.20
CA ASN A 129 23.27 27.74 -10.92
C ASN A 129 22.10 28.72 -10.68
N GLY A 130 21.22 28.87 -11.67
CA GLY A 130 19.86 29.35 -11.37
C GLY A 130 19.25 28.52 -10.22
N ILE A 131 18.49 29.15 -9.33
CA ILE A 131 17.85 28.48 -8.18
C ILE A 131 16.96 27.35 -8.73
N SER A 132 17.42 26.11 -8.64
CA SER A 132 16.61 24.93 -8.94
C SER A 132 15.87 24.48 -7.68
N VAL A 133 14.57 24.22 -7.83
CA VAL A 133 13.73 23.69 -6.76
C VAL A 133 13.10 22.41 -7.27
N VAL A 134 13.33 21.32 -6.54
CA VAL A 134 12.68 20.03 -6.81
C VAL A 134 11.52 19.89 -5.83
N ASN A 135 10.29 19.99 -6.35
CA ASN A 135 9.08 19.82 -5.56
C ASN A 135 8.67 18.34 -5.56
N PRO A 136 8.65 17.67 -4.40
CA PRO A 136 8.22 16.27 -4.35
C PRO A 136 6.81 16.11 -4.89
N ARG A 137 6.63 15.15 -5.79
CA ARG A 137 5.35 14.77 -6.38
C ARG A 137 4.61 13.81 -5.47
N GLU A 138 3.29 13.88 -5.56
CA GLU A 138 2.36 13.02 -4.85
C GLU A 138 1.30 12.56 -5.84
N THR A 139 1.10 11.24 -5.91
CA THR A 139 0.04 10.59 -6.69
C THR A 139 -0.90 9.89 -5.73
N VAL A 140 -2.20 10.14 -5.89
CA VAL A 140 -3.25 9.61 -5.01
C VAL A 140 -4.23 8.79 -5.85
N TYR A 141 -4.44 7.55 -5.42
CA TYR A 141 -5.48 6.67 -5.94
C TYR A 141 -6.57 6.51 -4.88
N ASP A 142 -7.79 6.89 -5.24
CA ASP A 142 -9.00 6.65 -4.45
C ASP A 142 -9.75 5.47 -5.09
N PHE A 143 -9.98 4.41 -4.32
CA PHE A 143 -10.72 3.23 -4.76
C PHE A 143 -12.14 3.28 -4.22
N ASP A 144 -13.11 3.29 -5.14
CA ASP A 144 -14.52 3.17 -4.78
C ASP A 144 -14.82 1.80 -4.16
N GLU A 145 -15.83 1.72 -3.30
CA GLU A 145 -16.25 0.48 -2.63
C GLU A 145 -16.71 -0.59 -3.62
N THR A 146 -17.10 -0.16 -4.83
CA THR A 146 -17.58 -1.01 -5.91
C THR A 146 -16.46 -1.73 -6.67
N LEU A 147 -15.20 -1.31 -6.50
CA LEU A 147 -14.04 -1.94 -7.10
C LEU A 147 -13.51 -3.08 -6.21
N ASP A 148 -13.08 -4.18 -6.86
CA ASP A 148 -12.51 -5.36 -6.20
C ASP A 148 -11.03 -5.17 -5.84
N ALA A 149 -10.71 -4.09 -5.13
CA ALA A 149 -9.39 -3.82 -4.56
C ALA A 149 -9.24 -4.52 -3.20
N VAL A 150 -9.21 -5.86 -3.19
CA VAL A 150 -9.20 -6.68 -1.97
C VAL A 150 -8.00 -7.63 -1.95
N THR A 151 -7.48 -7.90 -0.75
CA THR A 151 -6.45 -8.92 -0.53
C THR A 151 -6.70 -9.65 0.78
N VAL A 152 -6.31 -10.92 0.82
CA VAL A 152 -6.30 -11.76 2.04
C VAL A 152 -4.88 -12.01 2.55
N ARG A 153 -3.87 -11.44 1.87
CA ARG A 153 -2.45 -11.54 2.20
C ARG A 153 -1.83 -10.16 2.41
N ASN A 154 -0.51 -10.12 2.48
CA ASN A 154 0.27 -8.89 2.54
C ASN A 154 0.20 -8.15 1.20
N VAL A 155 0.50 -6.86 1.24
CA VAL A 155 0.70 -6.06 0.02
C VAL A 155 2.17 -5.70 -0.12
N ARG A 156 2.62 -5.57 -1.35
CA ARG A 156 4.02 -5.27 -1.68
C ARG A 156 4.11 -3.89 -2.31
N PHE A 157 4.99 -3.05 -1.78
CA PHE A 157 5.36 -1.78 -2.36
C PHE A 157 6.70 -1.91 -3.07
N ASN A 158 6.68 -1.74 -4.40
CA ASN A 158 7.88 -1.76 -5.22
C ASN A 158 8.22 -0.33 -5.66
N THR A 159 9.50 0.01 -5.67
CA THR A 159 9.98 1.25 -6.28
C THR A 159 11.30 1.07 -7.01
N GLN A 160 11.51 1.91 -8.02
CA GLN A 160 12.74 1.99 -8.79
C GLN A 160 12.96 3.44 -9.19
N ALA A 161 14.21 3.87 -9.36
CA ALA A 161 14.52 5.16 -9.95
C ALA A 161 15.41 4.99 -11.18
N ASN A 162 15.35 5.97 -12.07
CA ASN A 162 16.23 6.08 -13.22
C ASN A 162 16.76 7.52 -13.33
N GLY A 163 18.06 7.67 -13.60
CA GLY A 163 18.71 8.97 -13.73
C GLY A 163 18.90 9.73 -12.41
N ILE A 164 18.83 9.04 -11.27
CA ILE A 164 19.02 9.65 -9.94
C ILE A 164 20.52 9.83 -9.64
N GLU A 165 20.91 10.96 -9.04
CA GLU A 165 22.25 11.17 -8.49
C GLU A 165 22.46 10.29 -7.26
N THR A 166 23.65 9.71 -7.15
CA THR A 166 23.91 8.60 -6.22
C THR A 166 24.94 8.93 -5.14
N SER A 167 25.26 10.22 -4.98
CA SER A 167 26.11 10.69 -3.88
C SER A 167 25.33 10.69 -2.56
N ASP A 168 25.75 9.87 -1.59
CA ASP A 168 25.22 9.78 -0.22
C ASP A 168 23.67 9.78 -0.14
N ASN A 169 23.08 8.77 -0.76
CA ASN A 169 21.64 8.48 -0.94
C ASN A 169 20.70 8.95 0.19
N THR A 170 19.96 10.04 -0.02
CA THR A 170 18.78 10.35 0.82
C THR A 170 17.45 10.15 0.12
N SER A 171 17.43 10.08 -1.21
CA SER A 171 16.19 10.00 -1.99
C SER A 171 15.41 8.72 -1.73
N GLN A 172 14.12 8.89 -1.50
CA GLN A 172 13.21 7.86 -1.01
C GLN A 172 11.83 8.07 -1.61
N THR A 173 11.06 7.00 -1.75
CA THR A 173 9.64 7.08 -2.04
C THR A 173 8.86 6.47 -0.88
N ARG A 174 7.68 7.04 -0.60
CA ARG A 174 6.79 6.61 0.46
C ARG A 174 5.49 6.11 -0.14
N CYS A 175 5.04 4.96 0.34
CA CYS A 175 3.71 4.44 0.07
C CYS A 175 2.85 4.53 1.35
N ILE A 176 1.62 5.02 1.22
CA ILE A 176 0.63 5.05 2.29
C ILE A 176 -0.62 4.34 1.80
N VAL A 177 -1.00 3.27 2.48
CA VAL A 177 -2.17 2.46 2.11
C VAL A 177 -3.22 2.58 3.20
N TYR A 178 -4.40 3.04 2.81
CA TYR A 178 -5.60 3.08 3.64
C TYR A 178 -6.48 1.88 3.28
N PHE A 179 -6.93 1.16 4.29
CA PHE A 179 -7.74 -0.04 4.10
C PHE A 179 -8.76 -0.22 5.22
N THR A 180 -9.80 -0.99 4.94
CA THR A 180 -10.76 -1.49 5.93
C THR A 180 -10.72 -3.01 5.91
N TYR A 181 -11.15 -3.68 6.97
CA TYR A 181 -11.42 -5.11 6.88
C TYR A 181 -12.83 -5.36 6.41
N GLU A 182 -13.04 -6.49 5.77
CA GLU A 182 -14.37 -6.97 5.41
C GLU A 182 -14.44 -8.45 5.71
N LYS A 183 -15.48 -8.84 6.46
CA LYS A 183 -15.73 -10.25 6.76
C LYS A 183 -16.21 -10.98 5.50
N VAL A 184 -15.45 -11.98 5.07
CA VAL A 184 -15.77 -12.78 3.88
C VAL A 184 -16.29 -14.17 4.27
N SER A 185 -17.01 -14.82 3.36
CA SER A 185 -17.42 -16.22 3.56
C SER A 185 -16.20 -17.14 3.50
N MET A 186 -16.25 -18.29 4.15
CA MET A 186 -15.13 -19.25 4.11
C MET A 186 -14.84 -19.75 2.69
N ASP A 187 -15.89 -19.90 1.85
CA ASP A 187 -15.73 -20.30 0.45
C ASP A 187 -14.98 -19.23 -0.36
N LEU A 188 -15.34 -17.95 -0.18
CA LEU A 188 -14.64 -16.84 -0.82
C LEU A 188 -13.21 -16.70 -0.28
N TYR A 189 -13.03 -16.85 1.03
CA TYR A 189 -11.72 -16.79 1.67
C TYR A 189 -10.76 -17.87 1.16
N SER A 190 -11.22 -19.11 0.97
CA SER A 190 -10.40 -20.19 0.40
C SER A 190 -10.03 -19.92 -1.07
N LYS A 191 -10.98 -19.41 -1.87
CA LYS A 191 -10.72 -19.01 -3.27
C LYS A 191 -9.67 -17.91 -3.36
N LEU A 192 -9.78 -16.89 -2.52
CA LEU A 192 -8.82 -15.78 -2.44
C LEU A 192 -7.44 -16.22 -1.95
N LEU A 193 -7.33 -17.36 -1.26
CA LEU A 193 -6.05 -17.95 -0.85
C LEU A 193 -5.49 -18.95 -1.88
N GLY A 194 -6.18 -19.19 -3.00
CA GLY A 194 -5.80 -20.21 -3.98
C GLY A 194 -5.91 -21.65 -3.47
N ILE A 195 -6.60 -21.88 -2.34
CA ILE A 195 -6.77 -23.21 -1.74
C ILE A 195 -8.03 -23.84 -2.34
N SER A 196 -7.83 -24.60 -3.43
CA SER A 196 -8.84 -25.48 -4.04
C SER A 196 -9.20 -26.68 -3.17
#